data_AF-A0A7K3PJ61-F1
#
_entry.id   AF-A0A7K3PJ61-F1
#
_cell.length_a   1.000
_cell.length_b   1.000
_cell.length_c   1.000
_cell.angle_alpha   90.00
_cell.angle_beta   90.00
_cell.angle_gamma   90.00
#
_symmetry.space_group_name_H-M   'P 1'
#
loop_
_entity.id
_entity.type
_entity.pdbx_description
1 polymer ?
#
loop_
_entity_poly.entity_id
_entity_poly.type
_entity_poly.pdbx_seq_one_letter_code
_entity_poly.pdbx_strand_id
1 'polypeptide(L)'
;PLVAAYRASALRRELTALARDRADRGAPAGGAHLTGLPLRRLTGALRLTRLPDAVASFDCDTWDDIATARARIREHGHVLDEWISAAKAELGIDLDVDTKVLLDLARDAAHGVARPAAPLTTFLVG
;
A
#
# COMPACT_ATOMS: atom_id res chain seq x y z
N PRO A 1 -2.80 -0.77 -8.48
CA PRO A 1 -1.97 0.12 -7.63
C PRO A 1 -1.81 1.49 -8.31
N LEU A 2 -2.36 2.56 -7.73
CA LEU A 2 -2.12 3.91 -8.24
C LEU A 2 -0.67 4.29 -7.94
N VAL A 3 0.21 4.13 -8.92
CA VAL A 3 1.63 4.49 -8.81
C VAL A 3 1.74 6.00 -8.98
N ALA A 4 1.49 6.75 -7.92
CA ALA A 4 1.77 8.16 -7.86
C ALA A 4 2.92 8.40 -6.89
N ALA A 5 4.01 8.99 -7.38
CA ALA A 5 5.04 9.54 -6.51
C ALA A 5 4.52 10.87 -5.94
N TYR A 6 4.48 11.00 -4.62
CA TYR A 6 4.07 12.23 -3.95
C TYR A 6 5.09 12.63 -2.89
N ARG A 7 5.24 13.94 -2.69
CA ARG A 7 5.97 14.45 -1.54
C ARG A 7 5.09 14.26 -0.30
N ALA A 8 5.49 13.34 0.58
CA ALA A 8 4.72 12.99 1.78
C ALA A 8 4.40 14.20 2.67
N SER A 9 5.33 15.15 2.79
CA SER A 9 5.13 16.39 3.56
C SER A 9 4.03 17.28 2.98
N ALA A 10 3.97 17.42 1.65
CA ALA A 10 2.93 18.20 0.97
C ALA A 10 1.57 17.53 1.14
N LEU A 11 1.49 16.21 0.93
CA LEU A 11 0.26 15.45 1.09
C LEU A 11 -0.31 15.58 2.52
N ARG A 12 0.53 15.37 3.55
CA ARG A 12 0.12 15.46 4.95
C ARG A 12 -0.37 16.87 5.29
N ARG A 13 0.34 17.91 4.85
CA ARG A 13 -0.07 19.30 5.10
C ARG A 13 -1.47 19.59 4.56
N GLU A 14 -1.76 19.19 3.32
CA GLU A 14 -3.08 19.44 2.72
C GLU A 14 -4.18 18.58 3.38
N LEU A 15 -3.89 17.33 3.76
CA LEU A 15 -4.82 16.50 4.52
C LEU A 15 -5.16 17.13 5.88
N THR A 16 -4.16 17.66 6.60
CA THR A 16 -4.38 18.37 7.87
C THR A 16 -5.14 19.68 7.67
N ALA A 17 -4.93 20.38 6.55
CA ALA A 17 -5.67 21.61 6.23
C ALA A 17 -7.16 21.33 5.95
N LEU A 18 -7.44 20.31 5.12
CA LEU A 18 -8.81 19.84 4.87
C LEU A 18 -9.46 19.36 6.16
N ALA A 19 -8.67 18.77 7.05
CA ALA A 19 -9.17 18.41 8.34
C ALA A 19 -9.59 19.64 9.15
N ARG A 20 -8.72 20.62 9.34
CA ARG A 20 -9.09 21.84 10.07
C ARG A 20 -10.34 22.52 9.50
N ASP A 21 -10.42 22.72 8.18
CA ASP A 21 -11.61 23.31 7.52
C ASP A 21 -12.91 22.53 7.82
N ARG A 22 -12.85 21.20 7.86
CA ARG A 22 -14.02 20.36 8.14
C ARG A 22 -14.42 20.42 9.62
N ALA A 23 -13.46 20.52 10.54
CA ALA A 23 -13.70 20.70 11.97
C ALA A 23 -14.36 22.06 12.25
N ASP A 24 -13.86 23.13 11.62
CA ASP A 24 -14.39 24.49 11.75
C ASP A 24 -15.86 24.59 11.27
N ARG A 25 -16.26 23.71 10.34
CA ARG A 25 -17.65 23.58 9.86
C ARG A 25 -18.53 22.66 10.73
N GLY A 26 -18.10 22.32 11.94
CA GLY A 26 -18.90 21.60 12.94
C GLY A 26 -19.02 20.09 12.72
N ALA A 27 -18.02 19.44 12.12
CA ALA A 27 -18.01 17.98 12.03
C ALA A 27 -17.78 17.34 13.41
N PRO A 28 -18.45 16.22 13.74
CA PRO A 28 -18.27 15.54 15.02
C PRO A 28 -16.82 15.06 15.20
N ALA A 29 -16.27 15.27 16.40
CA ALA A 29 -14.95 14.81 16.80
C ALA A 29 -14.96 13.28 16.95
N GLY A 30 -14.69 12.55 15.86
CA GLY A 30 -14.64 11.10 15.87
C GLY A 30 -14.32 10.47 14.51
N GLY A 31 -13.10 9.92 14.39
CA GLY A 31 -12.75 8.77 13.54
C GLY A 31 -12.68 8.92 12.01
N ALA A 32 -13.45 9.80 11.37
CA ALA A 32 -13.59 9.78 9.91
C ALA A 32 -13.54 11.18 9.30
N HIS A 33 -12.52 11.94 9.69
CA HIS A 33 -12.47 13.38 9.48
C HIS A 33 -12.52 13.84 8.01
N LEU A 34 -12.12 12.97 7.07
CA LEU A 34 -12.11 13.25 5.64
C LEU A 34 -13.10 12.40 4.84
N THR A 35 -13.84 11.49 5.51
CA THR A 35 -14.76 10.57 4.83
C THR A 35 -15.93 11.34 4.21
N GLY A 36 -16.29 10.97 2.98
CA GLY A 36 -17.34 11.64 2.21
C GLY A 36 -16.92 12.96 1.56
N LEU A 37 -15.69 13.45 1.81
CA LEU A 37 -15.16 14.58 1.07
C LEU A 37 -14.71 14.14 -0.33
N PRO A 38 -14.95 14.97 -1.37
CA PRO A 38 -14.53 14.62 -2.70
C PRO A 38 -13.01 14.79 -2.84
N LEU A 39 -12.35 13.79 -3.43
CA LEU A 39 -10.89 13.75 -3.64
C LEU A 39 -10.34 15.02 -4.33
N ARG A 40 -11.17 15.65 -5.17
CA ARG A 40 -10.83 16.90 -5.87
C ARG A 40 -10.38 18.05 -4.96
N ARG A 41 -10.82 18.07 -3.69
CA ARG A 41 -10.38 19.09 -2.73
C ARG A 41 -8.90 18.92 -2.35
N LEU A 42 -8.44 17.68 -2.26
CA LEU A 42 -7.04 17.38 -2.00
C LEU A 42 -6.21 17.59 -3.26
N THR A 43 -6.65 17.05 -4.39
CA THR A 43 -5.88 17.16 -5.64
C THR A 43 -5.85 18.57 -6.20
N GLY A 44 -6.86 19.40 -5.92
CA GLY A 44 -6.86 20.83 -6.25
C GLY A 44 -5.94 21.69 -5.38
N ALA A 45 -5.59 21.23 -4.18
CA ALA A 45 -4.64 21.91 -3.29
C ALA A 45 -3.17 21.52 -3.57
N LEU A 46 -2.96 20.44 -4.33
CA LEU A 46 -1.64 19.94 -4.69
C LEU A 46 -1.24 20.39 -6.10
N ARG A 47 0.05 20.64 -6.29
CA ARG A 47 0.61 20.81 -7.64
C ARG A 47 0.83 19.44 -8.27
N LEU A 48 0.01 19.12 -9.27
CA LEU A 48 0.10 17.87 -10.03
C LEU A 48 1.01 18.04 -11.24
N THR A 49 1.85 17.03 -11.52
CA THR A 49 2.65 16.95 -12.73
C THR A 49 2.37 15.60 -13.38
N ARG A 50 2.07 15.58 -14.68
CA ARG A 50 1.92 14.33 -15.42
C ARG A 50 3.30 13.82 -15.78
N LEU A 51 3.57 12.56 -15.44
CA LEU A 51 4.76 11.86 -15.88
C LEU A 51 4.40 11.04 -17.12
N PRO A 52 5.11 11.20 -18.24
CA PRO A 52 4.88 10.41 -19.43
C PRO A 52 5.48 9.02 -19.21
N ASP A 53 4.67 8.12 -18.69
CA ASP A 53 5.00 6.71 -18.59
C ASP A 53 3.74 5.90 -18.92
N ALA A 54 3.72 5.32 -20.11
CA ALA A 54 2.59 4.56 -20.63
C ALA A 54 2.36 3.22 -19.90
N VAL A 55 3.32 2.78 -19.08
CA VAL A 55 3.28 1.49 -18.39
C VAL A 55 3.30 1.61 -16.86
N ALA A 56 3.57 2.81 -16.30
CA ALA A 56 3.51 3.05 -14.85
C ALA A 56 2.12 2.80 -14.25
N SER A 57 1.06 3.02 -15.04
CA SER A 57 -0.31 2.73 -14.68
C SER A 57 -1.06 2.30 -15.94
N PHE A 58 -1.44 1.03 -15.98
CA PHE A 58 -2.22 0.45 -17.06
C PHE A 58 -3.46 -0.21 -16.46
N ASP A 59 -4.62 0.03 -17.08
CA ASP A 59 -5.88 -0.55 -16.62
C ASP A 59 -5.96 -2.01 -17.05
N CYS A 60 -6.40 -2.88 -16.16
CA CYS A 60 -6.53 -4.31 -16.43
C CYS A 60 -7.99 -4.64 -16.72
N ASP A 61 -8.49 -4.12 -17.84
CA ASP A 61 -9.90 -4.27 -18.23
C ASP A 61 -10.20 -5.65 -18.83
N THR A 62 -9.18 -6.33 -19.34
CA THR A 62 -9.32 -7.65 -19.97
C THR A 62 -8.48 -8.73 -19.29
N TRP A 63 -8.81 -9.99 -19.56
CA TRP A 63 -8.01 -11.12 -19.12
C TRP A 63 -6.59 -11.12 -19.70
N ASP A 64 -6.42 -10.56 -20.90
CA ASP A 64 -5.11 -10.42 -21.55
C ASP A 64 -4.26 -9.34 -20.87
N ASP A 65 -4.89 -8.25 -20.43
CA ASP A 65 -4.24 -7.21 -19.63
C ASP A 65 -3.74 -7.77 -18.29
N ILE A 66 -4.57 -8.59 -17.63
CA ILE A 66 -4.19 -9.29 -16.40
C ILE A 66 -3.01 -10.24 -16.64
N ALA A 67 -3.03 -10.98 -17.76
CA ALA A 67 -1.95 -11.89 -18.11
C ALA A 67 -0.63 -11.13 -18.33
N THR A 68 -0.69 -10.01 -19.05
CA THR A 68 0.43 -9.10 -19.31
C THR A 68 0.98 -8.49 -18.02
N ALA A 69 0.12 -7.99 -17.14
CA ALA A 69 0.51 -7.45 -15.83
C ALA A 69 1.19 -8.52 -14.96
N ARG A 70 0.65 -9.75 -14.94
CA ARG A 70 1.23 -10.87 -14.20
C ARG A 70 2.58 -11.32 -14.77
N ALA A 71 2.76 -11.28 -16.09
CA ALA A 71 4.06 -11.58 -16.72
C ALA A 71 5.13 -10.58 -16.24
N ARG A 72 4.83 -9.27 -16.29
CA ARG A 72 5.73 -8.23 -15.77
C ARG A 72 6.05 -8.40 -14.29
N ILE A 73 5.08 -8.74 -13.45
CA ILE A 73 5.34 -9.02 -12.01
C ILE A 73 6.25 -10.25 -11.85
N ARG A 74 6.09 -11.29 -12.67
CA ARG A 74 6.94 -12.49 -12.62
C ARG A 74 8.36 -12.26 -13.12
N GLU A 75 8.58 -11.33 -14.05
CA GLU A 75 9.93 -10.88 -14.42
C GLU A 75 10.68 -10.25 -13.24
N HIS A 76 9.96 -9.73 -12.24
CA HIS A 76 10.55 -9.31 -10.96
C HIS A 76 10.91 -10.48 -10.04
N GLY A 77 10.85 -11.74 -10.50
CA GLY A 77 11.32 -12.90 -9.74
C GLY A 77 12.77 -12.77 -9.28
N HIS A 78 13.60 -12.06 -10.05
CA HIS A 78 14.98 -11.71 -9.68
C HIS A 78 15.07 -10.87 -8.39
N VAL A 79 14.04 -10.09 -8.07
CA VAL A 79 13.97 -9.29 -6.84
C VAL A 79 13.80 -10.20 -5.62
N LEU A 80 13.02 -11.28 -5.73
CA LEU A 80 12.82 -12.19 -4.60
C LEU A 80 14.13 -12.93 -4.25
N ASP A 81 14.87 -13.38 -5.26
CA ASP A 81 16.17 -14.03 -5.08
C ASP A 81 17.21 -13.07 -4.48
N GLU A 82 17.22 -11.81 -4.93
CA GLU A 82 18.07 -10.76 -4.37
C GLU A 82 17.74 -10.47 -2.90
N TRP A 83 16.44 -10.38 -2.58
CA TRP A 83 15.98 -10.17 -1.20
C TRP A 83 16.28 -11.36 -0.28
N ILE A 84 16.09 -12.60 -0.76
CA ILE A 84 16.45 -13.80 0.00
C ILE A 84 17.95 -13.81 0.27
N SER A 85 18.77 -13.49 -0.74
CA SER A 85 20.22 -13.43 -0.61
C SER A 85 20.67 -12.34 0.39
N ALA A 86 20.07 -11.15 0.32
CA ALA A 86 20.35 -10.06 1.25
C ALA A 86 19.94 -10.41 2.69
N ALA A 87 18.76 -11.02 2.88
CA ALA A 87 18.29 -11.45 4.20
C ALA A 87 19.15 -12.56 4.81
N LYS A 88 19.60 -13.54 3.99
CA LYS A 88 20.53 -14.59 4.42
C LYS A 88 21.86 -14.01 4.90
N ALA A 89 22.41 -13.05 4.14
CA ALA A 89 23.66 -12.39 4.48
C ALA A 89 23.56 -11.61 5.80
N GLU A 90 22.47 -10.86 5.99
CA GLU A 90 22.25 -10.07 7.22
C GLU A 90 22.04 -10.94 8.46
N LEU A 91 21.32 -12.06 8.32
CA LEU A 91 21.04 -12.98 9.42
C LEU A 91 22.16 -14.00 9.67
N GLY A 92 23.17 -14.06 8.79
CA GLY A 92 24.28 -15.02 8.89
C GLY A 92 23.84 -16.48 8.74
N ILE A 93 22.79 -16.73 7.96
CA ILE A 93 22.22 -18.07 7.76
C ILE A 93 22.51 -18.58 6.35
N ASP A 94 22.94 -19.84 6.25
CA ASP A 94 23.09 -20.55 4.98
C ASP A 94 22.13 -21.73 4.96
N LEU A 95 20.96 -21.50 4.38
CA LEU A 95 19.88 -22.49 4.28
C LEU A 95 19.36 -22.53 2.84
N ASP A 96 19.15 -23.72 2.31
CA ASP A 96 18.41 -23.86 1.05
C ASP A 96 16.93 -23.57 1.30
N VAL A 97 16.42 -22.48 0.70
CA VAL A 97 15.06 -21.99 0.96
C VAL A 97 14.17 -22.44 -0.18
N ASP A 98 13.26 -23.37 0.09
CA ASP A 98 12.16 -23.67 -0.83
C ASP A 98 11.21 -22.48 -0.89
N THR A 99 11.42 -21.66 -1.92
CA THR A 99 10.68 -20.41 -2.13
C THR A 99 9.19 -20.66 -2.32
N LYS A 100 8.81 -21.79 -2.91
CA LYS A 100 7.40 -22.12 -3.13
C LYS A 100 6.70 -22.41 -1.81
N VAL A 101 7.32 -23.23 -0.96
CA VAL A 101 6.80 -23.54 0.39
C VAL A 101 6.73 -22.27 1.24
N LEU A 102 7.75 -21.40 1.17
CA LEU A 102 7.76 -20.12 1.88
C LEU A 102 6.59 -19.21 1.45
N LEU A 103 6.35 -19.09 0.14
CA LEU A 103 5.27 -18.26 -0.41
C LEU A 103 3.89 -18.85 -0.13
N ASP A 104 3.75 -20.17 -0.14
CA ASP A 104 2.50 -20.85 0.22
C ASP A 104 2.20 -20.68 1.72
N LEU A 105 3.22 -20.78 2.60
CA LEU A 105 3.07 -20.46 4.02
C LEU A 105 2.68 -18.99 4.25
N ALA A 106 3.31 -18.06 3.53
CA ALA A 106 2.98 -16.64 3.63
C ALA A 106 1.55 -16.36 3.12
N ARG A 107 1.11 -17.06 2.08
CA ARG A 107 -0.26 -17.02 1.57
C ARG A 107 -1.24 -17.52 2.64
N ASP A 108 -0.96 -18.64 3.29
CA ASP A 108 -1.80 -19.20 4.33
C ASP A 108 -1.85 -18.27 5.55
N ALA A 109 -0.72 -17.68 5.97
CA ALA A 109 -0.68 -16.69 7.03
C ALA A 109 -1.46 -15.41 6.69
N ALA A 110 -1.39 -14.94 5.44
CA ALA A 110 -2.11 -13.77 4.98
C ALA A 110 -3.63 -13.97 4.90
N HIS A 111 -4.08 -15.18 4.53
CA HIS A 111 -5.51 -15.55 4.55
C HIS A 111 -6.00 -15.96 5.95
N GLY A 112 -5.09 -16.49 6.78
CA GLY A 112 -5.34 -17.00 8.12
C GLY A 112 -5.35 -15.94 9.22
N VAL A 113 -5.39 -14.65 8.88
CA VAL A 113 -5.60 -13.58 9.85
C VAL A 113 -7.04 -13.62 10.38
N ALA A 114 -7.38 -14.62 11.19
CA ALA A 114 -8.24 -14.37 12.33
C ALA A 114 -7.51 -13.32 13.18
N ARG A 115 -8.18 -12.22 13.52
CA ARG A 115 -7.63 -11.15 14.36
C ARG A 115 -8.15 -11.26 15.81
N PRO A 116 -7.78 -12.26 16.62
CA PRO A 116 -8.14 -12.28 18.04
C PRO A 116 -7.26 -11.32 18.89
N ALA A 117 -6.16 -10.80 18.35
CA ALA A 117 -5.29 -9.84 19.05
C ALA A 117 -5.62 -8.35 18.78
N ALA A 118 -6.40 -8.05 17.73
CA ALA A 118 -6.89 -6.68 17.50
C ALA A 118 -7.89 -6.22 18.59
N PRO A 119 -8.76 -7.09 19.14
CA PRO A 119 -9.59 -6.74 20.28
C PRO A 119 -8.81 -6.59 21.59
N LEU A 120 -7.72 -7.34 21.84
CA LEU A 120 -7.10 -7.35 23.16
C LEU A 120 -6.32 -6.06 23.46
N THR A 121 -5.60 -5.54 22.47
CA THR A 121 -4.87 -4.26 22.60
C THR A 121 -5.80 -3.06 22.57
N THR A 122 -6.91 -3.13 21.81
CA THR A 122 -7.95 -2.09 21.85
C THR A 122 -8.70 -2.12 23.19
N PHE A 123 -9.06 -3.31 23.71
CA PHE A 123 -9.74 -3.47 25.01
C PHE A 123 -8.88 -3.03 26.20
N LEU A 124 -7.57 -3.25 26.16
CA LEU A 124 -6.66 -2.83 27.25
C LEU A 124 -6.30 -1.34 27.20
N VAL A 125 -6.45 -0.68 26.05
CA VAL A 125 -6.15 0.74 25.86
C VAL A 125 -7.43 1.61 25.93
N GLY A 126 -8.62 1.02 25.73
CA GLY A 126 -9.93 1.68 25.78
C GLY A 126 -10.71 1.52 24.48
#